data_AF-H0ABY8-F1
#
_entry.id   AF-H0ABY8-F1
#
_cell.length_a   1.000
_cell.length_b   1.000
_cell.length_c   1.000
_cell.angle_alpha   90.00
_cell.angle_beta   90.00
_cell.angle_gamma   90.00
#
_symmetry.space_group_name_H-M   'P 1'
#
loop_
_entity.id
_entity.type
_entity.pdbx_description
1 polymer ?
#
loop_
_entity_poly.entity_id
_entity_poly.type
_entity_poly.pdbx_seq_one_letter_code
_entity_poly.pdbx_strand_id
1 'polypeptide(L)'
;MVKAIGRGFNPEKAFKLAEEGIDFHHLDIGKFADTSNSQERLKGRVIGRDGEAREHIEKMTQTEISVYGKTVGFIGYVQNIEIAQEAVKIAPKR
;
A
#
# COMPACT_ATOMS: atom_id res chain seq x y z
N MET A 1 -1.58 9.88 -11.43
CA MET A 1 -2.09 8.74 -12.24
C MET A 1 -0.99 7.81 -12.77
N VAL A 2 -0.15 8.22 -13.75
CA VAL A 2 0.88 7.35 -14.38
C VAL A 2 1.81 6.67 -13.35
N LYS A 3 2.25 7.43 -12.35
CA LYS A 3 3.11 6.91 -11.27
C LYS A 3 2.44 5.79 -10.44
N ALA A 4 1.13 5.88 -10.20
CA ALA A 4 0.40 4.86 -9.46
C ALA A 4 0.28 3.56 -10.28
N ILE A 5 0.01 3.66 -11.58
CA ILE A 5 -0.02 2.48 -12.48
C ILE A 5 1.34 1.79 -12.49
N GLY A 6 2.44 2.55 -12.60
CA GLY A 6 3.80 2.02 -12.50
C GLY A 6 4.15 1.40 -11.15
N ARG A 7 3.28 1.54 -10.13
CA ARG A 7 3.40 0.91 -8.81
C ARG A 7 2.31 -0.14 -8.55
N GLY A 8 1.76 -0.71 -9.62
CA GLY A 8 0.91 -1.91 -9.53
C GLY A 8 -0.57 -1.61 -9.26
N PHE A 9 -1.01 -0.37 -9.42
CA PHE A 9 -2.45 -0.08 -9.47
C PHE A 9 -2.99 -0.35 -10.87
N ASN A 10 -4.19 -0.93 -10.95
CA ASN A 10 -4.90 -0.99 -12.22
C ASN A 10 -5.41 0.42 -12.61
N PRO A 11 -5.76 0.65 -13.89
CA PRO A 11 -6.21 1.96 -14.36
C PRO A 11 -7.43 2.50 -13.60
N GLU A 12 -8.38 1.64 -13.24
CA GLU A 12 -9.59 2.02 -12.52
C GLU A 12 -9.28 2.62 -11.14
N LYS A 13 -8.44 1.96 -10.34
CA LYS A 13 -7.98 2.47 -9.04
C LYS A 13 -7.14 3.74 -9.20
N ALA A 14 -6.29 3.80 -10.23
CA ALA A 14 -5.45 4.97 -10.49
C ALA A 14 -6.27 6.20 -10.96
N PHE A 15 -7.45 5.98 -11.55
CA PHE A 15 -8.34 7.04 -12.02
C PHE A 15 -8.94 7.88 -10.88
N LYS A 16 -9.07 7.30 -9.68
CA LYS A 16 -9.49 8.03 -8.46
C LYS A 16 -8.64 9.26 -8.15
N LEU A 17 -7.39 9.30 -8.63
CA LEU A 17 -6.51 10.47 -8.50
C LEU A 17 -6.97 11.70 -9.30
N ALA A 18 -8.00 11.57 -10.14
CA ALA A 18 -8.64 12.70 -10.79
C ALA A 18 -9.68 13.40 -9.88
N GLU A 19 -10.07 12.76 -8.77
CA GLU A 19 -11.00 13.31 -7.79
C GLU A 19 -10.28 14.30 -6.86
N GLU A 20 -10.98 15.35 -6.44
CA GLU A 20 -10.43 16.35 -5.52
C GLU A 20 -10.16 15.76 -4.14
N GLY A 21 -8.99 16.07 -3.57
CA GLY A 21 -8.58 15.60 -2.24
C GLY A 21 -8.03 14.17 -2.18
N ILE A 22 -8.06 13.43 -3.29
CA ILE A 22 -7.40 12.12 -3.41
C ILE A 22 -5.94 12.30 -3.84
N ASP A 23 -5.03 11.64 -3.12
CA ASP A 23 -3.60 11.69 -3.40
C ASP A 23 -3.01 10.27 -3.54
N PHE A 24 -1.79 10.18 -4.08
CA PHE A 24 -1.02 8.96 -4.19
C PHE A 24 0.28 9.06 -3.39
N HIS A 25 0.42 8.16 -2.43
CA HIS A 25 1.63 8.04 -1.62
C HIS A 25 2.22 6.65 -1.77
N HIS A 26 3.52 6.51 -1.50
CA HIS A 26 4.15 5.20 -1.47
C HIS A 26 5.22 5.12 -0.39
N LEU A 27 5.36 3.93 0.16
CA LEU A 27 6.35 3.55 1.15
C LEU A 27 7.38 2.65 0.49
N ASP A 28 8.66 2.95 0.69
CA ASP A 28 9.77 2.11 0.23
C ASP A 28 10.07 1.05 1.28
N ILE A 29 9.83 -0.22 0.92
CA ILE A 29 10.07 -1.38 1.78
C ILE A 29 11.56 -1.54 2.06
N GLY A 30 12.43 -1.10 1.15
CA GLY A 30 13.88 -1.13 1.31
C GLY A 30 14.38 -0.36 2.53
N LYS A 31 13.60 0.61 3.04
CA LYS A 31 13.93 1.32 4.29
C LYS A 31 13.69 0.50 5.56
N PHE A 32 13.00 -0.64 5.45
CA PHE A 32 12.60 -1.49 6.58
C PHE A 32 13.17 -2.92 6.48
N ALA A 33 13.80 -3.25 5.36
CA ALA A 33 14.23 -4.59 5.01
C ALA A 33 15.40 -4.54 4.02
N ASP A 34 16.59 -4.89 4.50
CA ASP A 34 17.85 -4.77 3.76
C ASP A 34 18.11 -5.93 2.79
N THR A 35 17.42 -7.06 2.97
CA THR A 35 17.60 -8.26 2.14
C THR A 35 16.33 -8.58 1.35
N SER A 36 16.48 -9.16 0.15
CA SER A 36 15.35 -9.61 -0.67
C SER A 36 14.39 -10.52 0.11
N ASN A 37 14.92 -11.44 0.92
CA ASN A 37 14.13 -12.34 1.76
C ASN A 37 13.34 -11.57 2.83
N SER A 38 13.94 -10.56 3.47
CA SER A 38 13.22 -9.72 4.43
C SER A 38 12.14 -8.85 3.77
N GLN A 39 12.38 -8.39 2.53
CA GLN A 39 11.39 -7.65 1.75
C GLN A 39 10.21 -8.53 1.37
N GLU A 40 10.47 -9.77 0.96
CA GLU A 40 9.42 -10.74 0.63
C GLU A 40 8.56 -11.09 1.84
N ARG A 41 9.19 -11.32 3.01
CA ARG A 41 8.45 -11.52 4.26
C ARG A 41 7.62 -10.30 4.66
N LEU A 42 8.13 -9.08 4.48
CA LEU A 42 7.36 -7.87 4.76
C LEU A 42 6.16 -7.74 3.80
N LYS A 43 6.36 -7.94 2.50
CA LYS A 43 5.27 -7.98 1.52
C LYS A 43 4.21 -9.02 1.91
N GLY A 44 4.62 -10.24 2.24
CA GLY A 44 3.71 -11.29 2.68
C GLY A 44 2.88 -10.91 3.92
N ARG A 45 3.49 -10.22 4.89
CA ARG A 45 2.76 -9.71 6.08
C ARG A 45 1.73 -8.64 5.75
N VAL A 46 2.06 -7.74 4.82
CA VAL A 46 1.14 -6.68 4.37
C VAL A 46 -0.03 -7.25 3.57
N ILE A 47 0.24 -8.22 2.69
CA ILE A 47 -0.80 -8.90 1.90
C ILE A 47 -1.68 -9.74 2.84
N GLY A 48 -1.08 -10.45 3.79
CA GLY A 48 -1.77 -11.41 4.63
C GLY A 48 -2.11 -12.70 3.87
N ARG A 49 -2.83 -13.61 4.54
CA ARG A 49 -3.35 -14.82 3.90
C ARG A 49 -4.38 -14.43 2.85
N ASP A 50 -4.23 -14.89 1.62
CA ASP A 50 -5.16 -14.64 0.51
C ASP A 50 -5.51 -13.15 0.27
N GLY A 51 -4.66 -12.22 0.74
CA GLY A 51 -4.91 -10.78 0.63
C GLY A 51 -5.77 -10.17 1.75
N GLU A 52 -6.20 -10.95 2.74
CA GLU A 52 -7.16 -10.54 3.78
C GLU A 52 -6.68 -9.33 4.60
N ALA A 53 -5.40 -9.28 4.96
CA ALA A 53 -4.86 -8.19 5.77
C ALA A 53 -4.89 -6.86 4.99
N ARG A 54 -4.46 -6.89 3.72
CA ARG A 54 -4.53 -5.75 2.82
C ARG A 54 -5.98 -5.29 2.65
N GLU A 55 -6.91 -6.19 2.36
CA GLU A 55 -8.32 -5.85 2.19
C GLU A 55 -8.93 -5.24 3.45
N HIS A 56 -8.57 -5.75 4.62
CA HIS A 56 -9.09 -5.22 5.87
C HIS A 56 -8.60 -3.80 6.12
N ILE A 57 -7.32 -3.52 5.87
CA ILE A 57 -6.77 -2.17 5.95
C ILE A 57 -7.48 -1.26 4.93
N GLU A 58 -7.56 -1.68 3.66
CA GLU A 58 -8.25 -0.91 2.61
C GLU A 58 -9.68 -0.52 3.02
N LYS A 59 -10.45 -1.45 3.60
CA LYS A 59 -11.82 -1.19 4.08
C LYS A 59 -11.85 -0.22 5.25
N MET A 60 -10.98 -0.40 6.25
CA MET A 60 -10.97 0.44 7.46
C MET A 60 -10.52 1.88 7.17
N THR A 61 -9.56 2.05 6.27
CA THR A 61 -8.99 3.36 5.94
C THR A 61 -9.64 3.99 4.71
N GLN A 62 -10.52 3.27 4.00
CA GLN A 62 -11.09 3.72 2.74
C GLN A 62 -10.01 4.13 1.72
N THR A 63 -8.94 3.34 1.65
CA THR A 63 -7.83 3.55 0.70
C THR A 63 -7.68 2.35 -0.22
N GLU A 64 -7.11 2.56 -1.40
CA GLU A 64 -6.61 1.49 -2.25
C GLU A 64 -5.13 1.23 -1.97
N ILE A 65 -4.74 -0.03 -1.83
CA ILE A 65 -3.37 -0.46 -1.55
C ILE A 65 -2.86 -1.37 -2.65
N SER A 66 -1.64 -1.10 -3.11
CA SER A 66 -0.90 -2.00 -4.01
C SER A 66 0.47 -2.34 -3.44
N VAL A 67 0.83 -3.62 -3.48
CA VAL A 67 2.15 -4.12 -3.06
C VAL A 67 2.89 -4.53 -4.32
N TYR A 68 3.86 -3.72 -4.77
CA TYR A 68 4.55 -3.94 -6.04
C TYR A 68 6.04 -3.65 -5.96
N GLY A 69 6.84 -4.61 -6.42
CA GLY A 69 8.30 -4.52 -6.42
C GLY A 69 8.86 -4.33 -5.01
N LYS A 70 9.44 -3.15 -4.77
CA LYS A 70 10.03 -2.73 -3.48
C LYS A 70 9.17 -1.71 -2.74
N THR A 71 7.94 -1.45 -3.17
CA THR A 71 7.10 -0.40 -2.57
C THR A 71 5.68 -0.87 -2.26
N VAL A 72 5.09 -0.26 -1.24
CA VAL A 72 3.65 -0.29 -0.99
C VAL A 72 3.07 1.07 -1.38
N GLY A 73 2.13 1.08 -2.32
CA GLY A 73 1.43 2.28 -2.77
C GLY A 73 0.06 2.41 -2.14
N PHE A 74 -0.41 3.65 -1.99
CA PHE A 74 -1.68 4.02 -1.38
C PHE A 74 -2.37 5.08 -2.24
N ILE A 75 -3.68 4.94 -2.46
CA ILE A 75 -4.53 5.97 -3.08
C ILE A 75 -5.72 6.23 -2.14
N GLY A 76 -5.98 7.49 -1.84
CA GLY A 76 -7.08 7.91 -0.96
C GLY A 76 -6.90 9.34 -0.47
N TYR A 77 -7.75 9.77 0.47
CA TYR A 77 -7.55 11.04 1.17
C TYR A 77 -6.26 11.01 1.99
N VAL A 78 -5.56 12.14 2.07
CA VAL A 78 -4.25 12.22 2.75
C VAL A 78 -4.29 11.70 4.19
N GLN A 79 -5.30 12.09 4.96
CA GLN A 79 -5.46 11.63 6.36
C GLN A 79 -5.66 10.11 6.44
N ASN A 80 -6.40 9.54 5.49
CA ASN A 80 -6.65 8.11 5.41
C ASN A 80 -5.41 7.32 4.98
N ILE A 81 -4.63 7.89 4.07
CA ILE A 81 -3.34 7.34 3.65
C ILE A 81 -2.38 7.26 4.83
N GLU A 82 -2.30 8.29 5.67
CA GLU A 82 -1.45 8.29 6.85
C GLU A 82 -1.81 7.15 7.81
N ILE A 83 -3.11 6.94 8.08
CA ILE A 83 -3.60 5.82 8.90
C ILE A 83 -3.23 4.47 8.28
N ALA A 84 -3.41 4.32 6.96
CA ALA A 84 -3.07 3.10 6.23
C ALA A 84 -1.56 2.81 6.26
N GLN A 85 -0.73 3.85 6.14
CA GLN A 85 0.72 3.72 6.23
C GLN A 85 1.17 3.23 7.60
N GLU A 86 0.59 3.76 8.69
CA GLU A 86 0.91 3.31 10.04
C GLU A 86 0.47 1.86 10.25
N ALA A 87 -0.72 1.47 9.79
CA ALA A 87 -1.18 0.07 9.84
C ALA A 87 -0.21 -0.90 9.12
N VAL A 88 0.30 -0.50 7.97
CA VAL A 88 1.30 -1.28 7.19
C VAL A 88 2.66 -1.36 7.90
N LYS A 89 3.12 -0.28 8.56
CA LYS A 89 4.39 -0.27 9.31
C LYS A 89 4.35 -1.19 10.55
N ILE A 90 3.21 -1.21 11.25
CA ILE A 90 3.04 -1.94 12.52
C ILE A 90 2.66 -3.42 12.29
N ALA A 91 2.45 -3.86 11.03
CA ALA A 91 2.05 -5.21 10.68
C ALA A 91 2.88 -6.29 11.45
N PRO A 92 2.23 -7.10 12.30
CA PRO A 92 2.90 -7.87 13.35
C PRO A 92 3.97 -8.82 12.80
N LYS A 93 5.11 -8.90 13.51
CA LYS A 93 6.09 -9.97 13.33
C LYS A 93 5.51 -11.23 13.98
N ARG A 94 4.96 -12.15 13.18
CA ARG A 94 4.76 -13.53 13.64
C ARG A 94 6.06 -14.30 13.46
#